data_AF-A0A317ISL6-F1
#
_entry.id   AF-A0A317ISL6-F1
#
_cell.length_a   1.000
_cell.length_b   1.000
_cell.length_c   1.000
_cell.angle_alpha   90.00
_cell.angle_beta   90.00
_cell.angle_gamma   90.00
#
_symmetry.space_group_name_H-M   'P 1'
#
loop_
_entity.id
_entity.type
_entity.pdbx_description
1 polymer ?
#
loop_
_entity_poly.entity_id
_entity_poly.type
_entity_poly.pdbx_seq_one_letter_code
_entity_poly.pdbx_strand_id
1 'polypeptide(L)'
;MALIGKNRKSASNNSPEENVGPSRLRLPTESALRPLSGIRDLLKDADEKRGCTIELPWTTNKPSQRFILTVRMDHSSTIAIWSLYEENELESRALWSTPWAPSDIPLMYDMVAMVTDPQSTSQIPEDLKPHEEPPAEEATPPKVDTATASDPNISAAAPPQPPGMNPYPPPYPYGYPAPMPYPMPYPAPPGYPAAGYPPGYPAPAQQGYPPPPQPYPSVAQSSGTWPQVPPGQPAAAQSPTVQPPSPAAPSPTPAVNPQAAQGGLPIDMNLLQKRPNITIGTLLTEAELITEPTLQAALKIQDLVRAGRLTSSRAPEILKLFFSMGAAIEDYIDPSDFVANKAGGKSEAARSEPAKVQPQPGQPAAPAAAQAPPSPQVIELRQAFDLLIKSSLLTEDDIKTANEVRKKHGGDMRNILQAAGKVDSKTMQAAIICGHLVKDNLMKVEQCIIALNYCSRSRVGFDEAMEELHWENPRKTTKKF
;
A
#
# COMPACT_ATOMS: atom_id res chain seq x y z
N MET A 1 -9.77 54.14 29.49
CA MET A 1 -8.72 53.27 30.04
C MET A 1 -9.38 52.30 31.03
N ALA A 2 -9.63 51.06 30.63
CA ALA A 2 -10.11 50.01 31.54
C ALA A 2 -9.43 48.69 31.14
N LEU A 3 -8.62 48.17 32.06
CA LEU A 3 -7.88 46.91 31.98
C LEU A 3 -8.83 45.74 32.27
N ILE A 4 -8.93 44.78 31.35
CA ILE A 4 -9.61 43.49 31.58
C ILE A 4 -8.53 42.43 31.84
N GLY A 5 -8.53 41.91 33.07
CA GLY A 5 -7.57 40.95 33.60
C GLY A 5 -7.77 39.53 33.07
N LYS A 6 -6.65 38.90 32.69
CA LYS A 6 -6.53 37.47 32.39
C LYS A 6 -6.48 36.67 33.69
N ASN A 7 -7.45 35.79 33.88
CA ASN A 7 -7.50 34.89 35.03
C ASN A 7 -6.84 33.54 34.65
N ARG A 8 -5.63 33.28 35.16
CA ARG A 8 -4.95 31.98 35.09
C ARG A 8 -5.55 31.06 36.16
N LYS A 9 -6.22 29.98 35.74
CA LYS A 9 -6.56 28.88 36.65
C LYS A 9 -5.34 27.98 36.87
N SER A 10 -5.03 27.82 38.15
CA SER A 10 -4.00 27.00 38.76
C SER A 10 -4.23 25.51 38.57
N ALA A 11 -3.15 24.79 38.25
CA ALA A 11 -3.08 23.34 38.22
C ALA A 11 -3.14 22.76 39.64
N SER A 12 -3.98 21.74 39.82
CA SER A 12 -3.99 20.86 40.99
C SER A 12 -3.60 19.47 40.51
N ASN A 13 -2.52 18.95 41.08
CA ASN A 13 -1.94 17.63 40.81
C ASN A 13 -2.55 16.57 41.75
N ASN A 14 -2.55 15.32 41.28
CA ASN A 14 -2.82 14.04 41.96
C ASN A 14 -4.28 13.63 42.24
N SER A 15 -4.73 12.60 41.49
CA SER A 15 -5.40 11.38 41.99
C SER A 15 -5.55 10.34 40.84
N PRO A 16 -5.86 9.07 41.14
CA PRO A 16 -5.19 7.88 40.60
C PRO A 16 -5.68 7.47 39.20
N GLU A 17 -4.90 6.60 38.54
CA GLU A 17 -5.20 5.93 37.28
C GLU A 17 -6.50 5.11 37.38
N GLU A 18 -7.65 5.77 37.37
CA GLU A 18 -8.89 5.13 36.93
C GLU A 18 -8.74 4.79 35.46
N ASN A 19 -9.14 3.57 35.13
CA ASN A 19 -9.26 3.03 33.79
C ASN A 19 -10.35 3.81 33.03
N VAL A 20 -10.06 5.07 32.68
CA VAL A 20 -10.94 5.93 31.90
C VAL A 20 -10.91 5.36 30.49
N GLY A 21 -11.94 4.58 30.16
CA GLY A 21 -12.16 4.12 28.80
C GLY A 21 -12.09 5.28 27.80
N PRO A 22 -11.86 4.97 26.51
CA PRO A 22 -11.65 6.01 25.50
C PRO A 22 -12.77 7.05 25.56
N SER A 23 -12.40 8.29 25.86
CA SER A 23 -13.35 9.39 26.00
C SER A 23 -14.08 9.56 24.67
N ARG A 24 -15.42 9.52 24.67
CA ARG A 24 -16.22 9.65 23.45
C ARG A 24 -16.96 10.99 23.48
N LEU A 25 -16.76 11.82 22.46
CA LEU A 25 -17.41 13.10 22.29
C LEU A 25 -18.37 13.03 21.10
N ARG A 26 -19.68 12.99 21.38
CA ARG A 26 -20.71 12.99 20.32
C ARG A 26 -21.21 14.40 20.07
N LEU A 27 -21.07 14.87 18.83
CA LEU A 27 -21.58 16.16 18.39
C LEU A 27 -23.09 16.11 18.12
N PRO A 28 -23.78 17.27 18.10
CA PRO A 28 -25.18 17.35 17.71
C PRO A 28 -25.42 16.78 16.30
N THR A 29 -26.59 16.16 16.09
CA THR A 29 -26.97 15.64 14.77
C THR A 29 -27.25 16.78 13.80
N GLU A 30 -26.65 16.71 12.62
CA GLU A 30 -26.82 17.70 11.55
C GLU A 30 -27.79 17.20 10.47
N SER A 31 -28.36 18.14 9.71
CA SER A 31 -29.30 17.82 8.64
C SER A 31 -28.63 17.34 7.34
N ALA A 32 -27.31 17.50 7.23
CA ALA A 32 -26.50 17.12 6.07
C ALA A 32 -25.02 16.95 6.50
N LEU A 33 -24.19 16.43 5.58
CA LEU A 33 -22.74 16.37 5.77
C LEU A 33 -22.15 17.79 5.86
N ARG A 34 -21.28 18.03 6.86
CA ARG A 34 -20.55 19.31 6.98
C ARG A 34 -19.73 19.62 5.73
N PRO A 35 -19.52 20.89 5.37
CA PRO A 35 -18.57 21.24 4.31
C PRO A 35 -17.15 20.81 4.68
N LEU A 36 -16.26 20.70 3.68
CA LEU A 36 -14.86 20.30 3.86
C LEU A 36 -14.12 21.10 4.94
N SER A 37 -14.41 22.39 5.11
CA SER A 37 -13.85 23.19 6.20
C SER A 37 -14.24 22.66 7.59
N GLY A 38 -15.51 22.29 7.78
CA GLY A 38 -15.97 21.70 9.03
C GLY A 38 -15.37 20.32 9.32
N ILE A 39 -15.05 19.54 8.30
CA ILE A 39 -14.33 18.27 8.45
C ILE A 39 -12.87 18.50 8.85
N ARG A 40 -12.22 19.56 8.35
CA ARG A 40 -10.88 19.96 8.81
C ARG A 40 -10.89 20.42 10.26
N ASP A 41 -11.94 21.12 10.69
CA ASP A 41 -12.11 21.51 12.09
C ASP A 41 -12.27 20.29 13.00
N LEU A 42 -12.98 19.23 12.55
CA LEU A 42 -13.05 17.96 13.29
C LEU A 42 -11.68 17.30 13.46
N LEU A 43 -10.84 17.32 12.41
CA LEU A 43 -9.48 16.79 12.51
C LEU A 43 -8.65 17.58 13.53
N LYS A 44 -8.79 18.90 13.54
CA LYS A 44 -8.12 19.78 14.51
C LYS A 44 -8.60 19.49 15.93
N ASP A 45 -9.90 19.34 16.14
CA ASP A 45 -10.48 18.99 17.44
C ASP A 45 -9.99 17.62 17.92
N ALA A 46 -9.82 16.65 17.00
CA ALA A 46 -9.30 15.32 17.32
C ALA A 46 -7.80 15.36 17.69
N ASP A 47 -7.02 16.24 17.07
CA ASP A 47 -5.61 16.48 17.41
C ASP A 47 -5.45 17.17 18.77
N GLU A 48 -6.33 18.14 19.09
CA GLU A 48 -6.37 18.80 20.40
C GLU A 48 -6.84 17.85 21.51
N LYS A 49 -7.68 16.85 21.17
CA LYS A 49 -8.26 15.87 22.09
C LYS A 49 -7.80 14.44 21.78
N ARG A 50 -6.48 14.24 21.71
CA ARG A 50 -5.89 12.91 21.50
C ARG A 50 -6.42 11.89 22.52
N GLY A 51 -6.67 10.67 22.04
CA GLY A 51 -7.33 9.60 22.80
C GLY A 51 -8.84 9.74 22.91
N CYS A 52 -9.45 10.79 22.34
CA CYS A 52 -10.90 10.96 22.24
C CYS A 52 -11.41 10.52 20.86
N THR A 53 -12.55 9.83 20.84
CA THR A 53 -13.30 9.58 19.60
C THR A 53 -14.37 10.65 19.45
N ILE A 54 -14.31 11.43 18.38
CA ILE A 54 -15.30 12.45 18.05
C ILE A 54 -16.28 11.86 17.03
N GLU A 55 -17.58 11.92 17.31
CA GLU A 55 -18.65 11.44 16.44
C GLU A 55 -19.44 12.61 15.86
N LEU A 56 -19.55 12.68 14.53
CA LEU A 56 -20.40 13.61 13.80
C LEU A 56 -21.56 12.84 13.15
N PRO A 57 -22.76 12.85 13.76
CA PRO A 57 -23.95 12.29 13.14
C PRO A 57 -24.65 13.27 12.20
N TRP A 58 -25.18 12.80 11.06
CA TRP A 58 -26.11 13.56 10.22
C TRP A 58 -27.18 12.67 9.58
N THR A 59 -28.32 13.28 9.23
CA THR A 59 -29.42 12.62 8.51
C THR A 59 -29.36 12.92 7.02
N THR A 60 -29.91 12.03 6.18
CA THR A 60 -30.09 12.31 4.74
C THR A 60 -31.55 12.63 4.40
N ASN A 61 -31.83 12.90 3.13
CA ASN A 61 -33.20 13.08 2.62
C ASN A 61 -34.04 11.80 2.70
N LYS A 62 -33.40 10.63 2.88
CA LYS A 62 -34.13 9.37 3.03
C LYS A 62 -34.61 9.24 4.48
N PRO A 63 -35.91 9.00 4.71
CA PRO A 63 -36.41 8.78 6.05
C PRO A 63 -35.70 7.59 6.68
N SER A 64 -35.36 7.72 7.96
CA SER A 64 -34.73 6.66 8.76
C SER A 64 -33.29 6.28 8.39
N GLN A 65 -32.65 6.96 7.43
CA GLN A 65 -31.23 6.77 7.12
C GLN A 65 -30.39 7.86 7.81
N ARG A 66 -29.44 7.43 8.64
CA ARG A 66 -28.51 8.32 9.34
C ARG A 66 -27.08 7.83 9.12
N PHE A 67 -26.15 8.77 9.04
CA PHE A 67 -24.73 8.47 8.99
C PHE A 67 -24.02 9.00 10.22
N ILE A 68 -22.95 8.33 10.61
CA ILE A 68 -22.07 8.77 11.69
C ILE A 68 -20.63 8.67 11.18
N LEU A 69 -19.97 9.83 11.07
CA LEU A 69 -18.54 9.90 10.79
C LEU A 69 -17.80 10.04 12.10
N THR A 70 -16.88 9.12 12.37
CA THR A 70 -16.06 9.16 13.57
C THR A 70 -14.62 9.45 13.20
N VAL A 71 -13.97 10.32 13.97
CA VAL A 71 -12.54 10.57 13.89
C VAL A 71 -11.90 10.27 15.24
N ARG A 72 -10.79 9.53 15.22
CA ARG A 72 -10.00 9.23 16.40
C ARG A 72 -8.52 9.45 16.10
N MET A 73 -7.82 10.10 17.03
CA MET A 73 -6.37 10.23 16.97
C MET A 73 -5.76 9.70 18.27
N ASP A 74 -4.88 8.70 18.17
CA ASP A 74 -4.19 8.15 19.34
C ASP A 74 -3.05 9.06 19.81
N HIS A 75 -2.66 8.95 21.08
CA HIS A 75 -1.61 9.77 21.69
C HIS A 75 -0.25 9.61 21.00
N SER A 76 0.05 8.42 20.49
CA SER A 76 1.31 8.09 19.82
C SER A 76 1.27 8.22 18.30
N SER A 77 0.08 8.37 17.70
CA SER A 77 -0.09 8.39 16.24
C SER A 77 -0.23 9.81 15.73
N THR A 78 0.46 10.16 14.64
CA THR A 78 0.23 11.42 13.91
C THR A 78 -0.91 11.33 12.90
N ILE A 79 -1.43 10.12 12.65
CA ILE A 79 -2.45 9.85 11.64
C ILE A 79 -3.79 9.57 12.33
N ALA A 80 -4.84 10.25 11.86
CA ALA A 80 -6.20 10.05 12.33
C ALA A 80 -6.83 8.84 11.66
N ILE A 81 -7.56 8.04 12.44
CA ILE A 81 -8.41 6.95 11.94
C ILE A 81 -9.81 7.51 11.76
N TRP A 82 -10.32 7.39 10.53
CA TRP A 82 -11.68 7.78 10.19
C TRP A 82 -12.52 6.51 9.97
N SER A 83 -13.76 6.54 10.43
CA SER A 83 -14.71 5.46 10.19
C SER A 83 -16.08 6.04 9.87
N LEU A 84 -16.75 5.46 8.87
CA LEU A 84 -18.11 5.84 8.49
C LEU A 84 -19.07 4.71 8.83
N TYR A 85 -20.12 5.06 9.55
CA TYR A 85 -21.21 4.15 9.89
C TYR A 85 -22.51 4.62 9.24
N GLU A 86 -23.31 3.67 8.79
CA GLU A 86 -24.69 3.85 8.39
C GLU A 86 -25.58 3.27 9.50
N GLU A 87 -26.48 4.09 10.04
CA GLU A 87 -27.43 3.74 11.09
C GLU A 87 -28.84 3.80 10.48
N ASN A 88 -29.51 2.66 10.50
CA ASN A 88 -30.94 2.51 10.24
C ASN A 88 -31.65 2.20 11.57
N GLU A 89 -32.98 2.27 11.63
CA GLU A 89 -33.78 2.08 12.87
C GLU A 89 -33.43 0.81 13.67
N LEU A 90 -32.93 -0.23 13.01
CA LEU A 90 -32.68 -1.54 13.61
C LEU A 90 -31.18 -1.89 13.71
N GLU A 91 -30.32 -1.27 12.90
CA GLU A 91 -28.94 -1.71 12.72
C GLU A 91 -27.98 -0.54 12.48
N SER A 92 -26.80 -0.62 13.10
CA SER A 92 -25.65 0.24 12.76
C SER A 92 -24.59 -0.60 12.07
N ARG A 93 -24.25 -0.24 10.83
CA ARG A 93 -23.29 -0.93 9.99
C ARG A 93 -22.08 -0.05 9.73
N ALA A 94 -20.88 -0.56 10.00
CA ALA A 94 -19.64 0.07 9.55
C ALA A 94 -19.51 -0.09 8.03
N LEU A 95 -19.38 1.02 7.31
CA LEU A 95 -19.13 1.02 5.87
C LEU A 95 -17.64 0.90 5.58
N TRP A 96 -16.81 1.67 6.28
CA TRP A 96 -15.36 1.60 6.17
C TRP A 96 -14.67 2.20 7.40
N SER A 97 -13.41 1.83 7.60
CA SER A 97 -12.52 2.39 8.62
C SER A 97 -11.10 2.41 8.11
N THR A 98 -10.53 3.60 7.88
CA THR A 98 -9.21 3.77 7.26
C THR A 98 -8.46 4.94 7.89
N PRO A 99 -7.13 4.82 8.05
CA PRO A 99 -6.28 5.95 8.42
C PRO A 99 -6.13 6.91 7.23
N TRP A 100 -6.26 8.21 7.48
CA TRP A 100 -6.09 9.24 6.44
C TRP A 100 -5.08 10.29 6.90
N ALA A 101 -4.12 10.61 6.04
CA ALA A 101 -3.21 11.72 6.29
C ALA A 101 -3.97 13.07 6.15
N PRO A 102 -3.51 14.14 6.82
CA PRO A 102 -4.14 15.46 6.70
C PRO A 102 -4.24 16.00 5.26
N SER A 103 -3.29 15.62 4.39
CA SER A 103 -3.30 15.96 2.96
C SER A 103 -4.44 15.29 2.18
N ASP A 104 -4.91 14.14 2.66
CA ASP A 104 -5.81 13.25 1.92
C ASP A 104 -7.27 13.44 2.37
N ILE A 105 -7.53 14.35 3.31
CA ILE A 105 -8.87 14.70 3.80
C ILE A 105 -9.83 15.13 2.69
N PRO A 106 -9.43 15.87 1.64
CA PRO A 106 -10.32 16.17 0.51
C PRO A 106 -10.79 14.90 -0.22
N LEU A 107 -9.91 13.92 -0.43
CA LEU A 107 -10.26 12.66 -1.08
C LEU A 107 -11.22 11.82 -0.21
N MET A 108 -10.97 11.78 1.11
CA MET A 108 -11.88 11.15 2.07
C MET A 108 -13.25 11.82 2.05
N TYR A 109 -13.30 13.14 1.99
CA TYR A 109 -14.54 13.92 1.90
C TYR A 109 -15.34 13.56 0.65
N ASP A 110 -14.69 13.52 -0.52
CA ASP A 110 -15.34 13.14 -1.78
C ASP A 110 -15.89 11.71 -1.70
N MET A 111 -15.16 10.78 -1.06
CA MET A 111 -15.64 9.42 -0.80
C MET A 111 -16.87 9.40 0.11
N VAL A 112 -16.90 10.17 1.21
CA VAL A 112 -18.08 10.28 2.09
C VAL A 112 -19.26 10.86 1.32
N ALA A 113 -19.04 11.92 0.54
CA ALA A 113 -20.07 12.57 -0.26
C ALA A 113 -20.69 11.60 -1.29
N MET A 114 -19.85 10.86 -2.03
CA MET A 114 -20.31 9.84 -2.98
C MET A 114 -21.12 8.72 -2.34
N VAL A 115 -20.75 8.29 -1.12
CA VAL A 115 -21.45 7.21 -0.40
C VAL A 115 -22.79 7.69 0.17
N THR A 116 -22.84 8.92 0.67
CA THR A 116 -24.01 9.44 1.41
C THR A 116 -25.05 10.12 0.53
N ASP A 117 -24.65 10.63 -0.63
CA ASP A 117 -25.57 11.20 -1.61
C ASP A 117 -25.27 10.71 -3.04
N PRO A 118 -25.70 9.49 -3.39
CA PRO A 118 -25.53 8.95 -4.73
C PRO A 118 -26.38 9.70 -5.79
N GLN A 119 -27.34 10.55 -5.40
CA GLN A 119 -28.17 11.28 -6.36
C GLN A 119 -27.58 12.65 -6.72
N SER A 120 -26.81 13.29 -5.84
CA SER A 120 -26.17 14.57 -6.14
C SER A 120 -25.09 14.49 -7.22
N THR A 121 -24.46 13.32 -7.46
CA THR A 121 -23.43 13.17 -8.50
C THR A 121 -23.97 12.89 -9.90
N SER A 122 -25.30 12.66 -10.04
CA SER A 122 -25.92 12.40 -11.33
C SER A 122 -26.33 13.67 -12.09
N GLN A 123 -26.17 14.85 -11.50
CA GLN A 123 -26.32 16.10 -12.26
C GLN A 123 -24.99 16.39 -12.94
N ILE A 124 -24.92 16.06 -14.23
CA ILE A 124 -23.85 16.52 -15.13
C ILE A 124 -23.74 18.05 -14.93
N PRO A 125 -22.56 18.58 -14.55
CA PRO A 125 -22.34 20.01 -14.40
C PRO A 125 -22.88 20.74 -15.62
N GLU A 126 -23.57 21.87 -15.44
CA GLU A 126 -24.21 22.60 -16.55
C GLU A 126 -23.22 22.94 -17.68
N ASP A 127 -21.94 23.10 -17.35
CA ASP A 127 -20.85 23.35 -18.30
C ASP A 127 -20.52 22.15 -19.23
N LEU A 128 -21.00 20.94 -18.90
CA LEU A 128 -20.85 19.71 -19.68
C LEU A 128 -22.15 19.28 -20.36
N LYS A 129 -23.27 20.00 -20.14
CA LYS A 129 -24.45 19.79 -20.97
C LYS A 129 -24.13 20.30 -22.38
N PRO A 130 -24.40 19.51 -23.44
CA PRO A 130 -24.20 19.98 -24.81
C PRO A 130 -24.95 21.30 -24.98
N HIS A 131 -24.20 22.36 -25.30
CA HIS A 131 -24.73 23.68 -25.55
C HIS A 131 -25.68 23.56 -26.74
N GLU A 132 -26.98 23.62 -26.48
CA GLU A 132 -27.99 23.67 -27.52
C GLU A 132 -27.74 24.97 -28.29
N GLU A 133 -27.24 24.81 -29.52
CA GLU A 133 -26.95 25.91 -30.43
C GLU A 133 -28.29 26.60 -30.74
N PRO A 134 -28.46 27.89 -30.44
CA PRO A 134 -29.73 28.56 -30.63
C PRO A 134 -30.13 28.50 -32.12
N PRO A 135 -31.40 28.21 -32.43
CA PRO A 135 -31.85 28.13 -33.81
C PRO A 135 -31.60 29.45 -34.52
N ALA A 136 -30.97 29.36 -35.70
CA ALA A 136 -30.57 30.47 -36.55
C ALA A 136 -31.71 31.49 -36.71
N GLU A 137 -31.51 32.66 -36.10
CA GLU A 137 -32.39 33.81 -36.20
C GLU A 137 -32.30 34.39 -37.61
N GLU A 138 -33.46 34.40 -38.29
CA GLU A 138 -33.67 34.82 -39.66
C GLU A 138 -33.31 36.31 -39.82
N ALA A 139 -32.27 36.57 -40.62
CA ALA A 139 -31.73 37.91 -40.85
C ALA A 139 -32.77 38.85 -41.50
N THR A 140 -33.05 39.97 -40.84
CA THR A 140 -33.72 41.12 -41.45
C THR A 140 -32.69 42.04 -42.14
N PRO A 141 -33.01 42.63 -43.31
CA PRO A 141 -32.05 43.41 -44.10
C PRO A 141 -31.83 44.83 -43.54
N PRO A 142 -30.60 45.37 -43.60
CA PRO A 142 -30.30 46.71 -43.10
C PRO A 142 -30.66 47.79 -44.12
N LYS A 143 -31.26 48.88 -43.62
CA LYS A 143 -31.42 50.15 -44.33
C LYS A 143 -30.09 50.90 -44.38
N VAL A 144 -29.79 51.35 -45.59
CA VAL A 144 -28.70 52.23 -46.01
C VAL A 144 -28.91 53.63 -45.44
N ASP A 145 -27.84 54.29 -44.97
CA ASP A 145 -27.62 55.74 -45.17
C ASP A 145 -26.13 56.14 -45.10
N THR A 146 -25.62 56.46 -46.30
CA THR A 146 -24.68 57.50 -46.77
C THR A 146 -23.52 58.13 -45.95
N ALA A 147 -22.37 58.17 -46.66
CA ALA A 147 -21.26 59.17 -46.68
C ALA A 147 -20.19 59.08 -45.57
N THR A 148 -18.86 59.12 -45.79
CA THR A 148 -18.03 59.80 -46.81
C THR A 148 -16.62 59.17 -46.88
N ALA A 149 -15.97 59.28 -48.05
CA ALA A 149 -14.56 59.04 -48.49
C ALA A 149 -13.44 58.85 -47.41
N SER A 150 -12.34 58.10 -47.60
CA SER A 150 -11.47 57.89 -48.78
C SER A 150 -10.38 56.81 -48.53
N ASP A 151 -10.03 56.09 -49.61
CA ASP A 151 -8.71 55.50 -49.98
C ASP A 151 -8.18 54.15 -49.40
N PRO A 152 -7.30 53.43 -50.15
CA PRO A 152 -7.54 52.02 -50.48
C PRO A 152 -6.37 51.08 -50.13
N ASN A 153 -6.56 49.81 -50.50
CA ASN A 153 -5.50 48.83 -50.82
C ASN A 153 -4.91 48.05 -49.65
N ILE A 154 -5.29 46.77 -49.53
CA ILE A 154 -4.39 45.60 -49.59
C ILE A 154 -5.27 44.34 -49.68
N SER A 155 -5.16 43.65 -50.81
CA SER A 155 -5.54 42.25 -51.00
C SER A 155 -4.62 41.36 -50.17
N ALA A 156 -5.18 40.40 -49.42
CA ALA A 156 -4.44 39.21 -49.01
C ALA A 156 -5.35 37.98 -48.99
N ALA A 157 -4.93 36.99 -49.76
CA ALA A 157 -5.57 35.74 -50.14
C ALA A 157 -6.08 34.86 -48.98
N ALA A 158 -7.22 34.21 -49.23
CA ALA A 158 -7.73 33.08 -48.47
C ALA A 158 -6.85 31.82 -48.69
N PRO A 159 -6.63 30.98 -47.66
CA PRO A 159 -5.99 29.68 -47.82
C PRO A 159 -6.95 28.63 -48.42
N PRO A 160 -6.43 27.68 -49.22
CA PRO A 160 -7.22 26.67 -49.93
C PRO A 160 -7.75 25.58 -49.00
N GLN A 161 -9.00 25.17 -49.23
CA GLN A 161 -9.60 24.00 -48.57
C GLN A 161 -8.96 22.69 -49.08
N PRO A 162 -8.72 21.70 -48.21
CA PRO A 162 -8.28 20.37 -48.62
C PRO A 162 -9.46 19.54 -49.19
N PRO A 163 -9.25 18.82 -50.30
CA PRO A 163 -10.26 17.97 -50.91
C PRO A 163 -10.31 16.56 -50.30
N GLY A 164 -11.51 15.98 -50.27
CA GLY A 164 -11.69 14.55 -50.50
C GLY A 164 -11.96 13.68 -49.27
N MET A 165 -13.25 13.53 -48.98
CA MET A 165 -13.82 12.38 -48.28
C MET A 165 -13.32 11.05 -48.87
N ASN A 166 -13.00 10.10 -47.99
CA ASN A 166 -12.89 8.68 -48.33
C ASN A 166 -13.90 7.90 -47.48
N PRO A 167 -14.69 6.97 -48.06
CA PRO A 167 -15.82 6.35 -47.39
C PRO A 167 -15.39 5.24 -46.42
N TYR A 168 -16.15 5.15 -45.32
CA TYR A 168 -16.06 4.14 -44.26
C TYR A 168 -16.14 2.69 -44.81
N PRO A 169 -15.34 1.74 -44.27
CA PRO A 169 -15.54 0.32 -44.51
C PRO A 169 -16.72 -0.23 -43.67
N PRO A 170 -17.42 -1.27 -44.17
CA PRO A 170 -18.61 -1.84 -43.51
C PRO A 170 -18.25 -2.66 -42.26
N PRO A 171 -19.20 -2.81 -41.30
CA PRO A 171 -18.98 -3.54 -40.06
C PRO A 171 -18.92 -5.06 -40.31
N TYR A 172 -17.92 -5.71 -39.71
CA TYR A 172 -17.80 -7.17 -39.70
C TYR A 172 -18.85 -7.82 -38.77
N PRO A 173 -19.41 -8.98 -39.16
CA PRO A 173 -20.36 -9.71 -38.34
C PRO A 173 -19.65 -10.45 -37.19
N TYR A 174 -20.14 -10.24 -35.97
CA TYR A 174 -19.78 -10.99 -34.77
C TYR A 174 -20.20 -12.47 -34.93
N GLY A 175 -19.22 -13.35 -35.14
CA GLY A 175 -19.38 -14.80 -35.02
C GLY A 175 -19.11 -15.25 -33.59
N TYR A 176 -20.08 -15.87 -32.95
CA TYR A 176 -19.91 -16.55 -31.66
C TYR A 176 -18.91 -17.71 -31.78
N PRO A 177 -17.89 -17.82 -30.91
CA PRO A 177 -17.06 -19.02 -30.86
C PRO A 177 -17.84 -20.19 -30.25
N ALA A 178 -17.72 -21.35 -30.89
CA ALA A 178 -18.29 -22.62 -30.46
C ALA A 178 -17.74 -23.07 -29.09
N PRO A 179 -18.52 -23.84 -28.31
CA PRO A 179 -18.09 -24.35 -27.01
C PRO A 179 -16.94 -25.37 -27.17
N MET A 180 -15.84 -25.10 -26.47
CA MET A 180 -14.67 -25.98 -26.40
C MET A 180 -14.99 -27.29 -25.65
N PRO A 181 -14.53 -28.45 -26.12
CA PRO A 181 -14.73 -29.73 -25.45
C PRO A 181 -13.83 -29.87 -24.21
N TYR A 182 -14.39 -30.49 -23.17
CA TYR A 182 -13.74 -30.78 -21.89
C TYR A 182 -12.42 -31.56 -22.03
N PRO A 183 -11.39 -31.26 -21.22
CA PRO A 183 -10.14 -32.00 -21.23
C PRO A 183 -10.33 -33.38 -20.58
N MET A 184 -9.93 -34.42 -21.31
CA MET A 184 -9.82 -35.81 -20.84
C MET A 184 -8.69 -35.96 -19.79
N PRO A 185 -8.82 -36.89 -18.84
CA PRO A 185 -7.80 -37.14 -17.83
C PRO A 185 -6.57 -37.83 -18.45
N TYR A 186 -5.38 -37.28 -18.18
CA TYR A 186 -4.11 -37.87 -18.59
C TYR A 186 -3.82 -39.18 -17.83
N PRO A 187 -3.36 -40.25 -18.51
CA PRO A 187 -2.88 -41.46 -17.87
C PRO A 187 -1.49 -41.23 -17.26
N ALA A 188 -1.29 -41.81 -16.07
CA ALA A 188 -0.02 -41.76 -15.34
C ALA A 188 1.13 -42.41 -16.13
N PRO A 189 2.35 -41.84 -16.12
CA PRO A 189 3.50 -42.42 -16.79
C PRO A 189 4.00 -43.67 -16.04
N PRO A 190 4.27 -44.77 -16.75
CA PRO A 190 4.80 -45.99 -16.16
C PRO A 190 6.34 -45.90 -16.03
N GLY A 191 6.85 -46.21 -14.83
CA GLY A 191 8.25 -46.64 -14.66
C GLY A 191 9.13 -45.74 -13.81
N TYR A 192 8.90 -45.70 -12.50
CA TYR A 192 9.98 -45.41 -11.54
C TYR A 192 10.31 -46.68 -10.73
N PRO A 193 11.56 -47.17 -10.78
CA PRO A 193 12.00 -48.28 -9.95
C PRO A 193 12.09 -47.83 -8.48
N ALA A 194 11.53 -48.65 -7.59
CA ALA A 194 11.54 -48.45 -6.15
C ALA A 194 12.98 -48.48 -5.60
N ALA A 195 13.43 -47.37 -5.01
CA ALA A 195 14.67 -47.31 -4.26
C ALA A 195 14.49 -48.00 -2.89
N GLY A 196 15.30 -49.02 -2.63
CA GLY A 196 15.29 -49.78 -1.38
C GLY A 196 15.75 -48.92 -0.20
N TYR A 197 14.93 -48.90 0.86
CA TYR A 197 15.29 -48.32 2.15
C TYR A 197 16.11 -49.32 2.99
N PRO A 198 17.12 -48.86 3.75
CA PRO A 198 17.89 -49.70 4.66
C PRO A 198 17.08 -50.08 5.92
N PRO A 199 17.27 -51.30 6.46
CA PRO A 199 16.54 -51.79 7.63
C PRO A 199 17.09 -51.18 8.93
N GLY A 200 16.24 -50.56 9.76
CA GLY A 200 16.67 -50.18 11.12
C GLY A 200 15.86 -49.18 11.93
N TYR A 201 14.80 -48.54 11.41
CA TYR A 201 14.04 -47.55 12.21
C TYR A 201 12.64 -48.06 12.61
N PRO A 202 12.27 -48.02 13.90
CA PRO A 202 10.91 -48.30 14.35
C PRO A 202 9.95 -47.19 13.90
N ALA A 203 8.82 -47.60 13.32
CA ALA A 203 7.80 -46.72 12.78
C ALA A 203 7.09 -45.91 13.89
N PRO A 204 6.85 -44.59 13.70
CA PRO A 204 5.98 -43.81 14.59
C PRO A 204 4.51 -44.22 14.40
N ALA A 205 3.78 -44.27 15.51
CA ALA A 205 2.36 -44.60 15.55
C ALA A 205 1.55 -43.61 14.70
N GLN A 206 0.86 -44.16 13.69
CA GLN A 206 -0.06 -43.44 12.80
C GLN A 206 -1.27 -42.95 13.61
N GLN A 207 -1.39 -41.64 13.80
CA GLN A 207 -2.67 -41.02 14.15
C GLN A 207 -3.55 -40.98 12.91
N GLY A 208 -4.69 -41.67 12.98
CA GLY A 208 -5.67 -41.77 11.90
C GLY A 208 -6.32 -40.43 11.60
N TYR A 209 -6.22 -39.99 10.34
CA TYR A 209 -7.04 -38.93 9.79
C TYR A 209 -8.49 -39.41 9.62
N PRO A 210 -9.50 -38.59 9.96
CA PRO A 210 -10.90 -38.91 9.67
C PRO A 210 -11.19 -38.82 8.16
N PRO A 211 -12.06 -39.69 7.62
CA PRO A 211 -12.40 -39.73 6.19
C PRO A 211 -13.26 -38.53 5.76
N PRO A 212 -13.18 -38.12 4.48
CA PRO A 212 -13.96 -37.01 3.94
C PRO A 212 -15.47 -37.34 3.86
N PRO A 213 -16.35 -36.32 4.01
CA PRO A 213 -17.80 -36.51 4.01
C PRO A 213 -18.31 -36.95 2.63
N GLN A 214 -19.19 -37.96 2.67
CA GLN A 214 -19.88 -38.53 1.50
C GLN A 214 -20.89 -37.53 0.90
N PRO A 215 -21.08 -37.52 -0.42
CA PRO A 215 -22.07 -36.67 -1.06
C PRO A 215 -23.50 -37.16 -0.79
N TYR A 216 -24.39 -36.22 -0.46
CA TYR A 216 -25.81 -36.45 -0.22
C TYR A 216 -26.53 -37.03 -1.45
N PRO A 217 -27.39 -38.05 -1.29
CA PRO A 217 -28.25 -38.51 -2.38
C PRO A 217 -29.46 -37.57 -2.58
N SER A 218 -29.72 -37.28 -3.85
CA SER A 218 -30.88 -36.57 -4.38
C SER A 218 -32.19 -37.32 -4.08
N VAL A 219 -33.15 -36.62 -3.48
CA VAL A 219 -34.50 -37.14 -3.21
C VAL A 219 -35.34 -37.05 -4.47
N ALA A 220 -35.75 -38.22 -4.97
CA ALA A 220 -36.68 -38.36 -6.09
C ALA A 220 -38.11 -38.00 -5.66
N GLN A 221 -38.77 -37.16 -6.45
CA GLN A 221 -40.20 -36.87 -6.34
C GLN A 221 -41.01 -38.14 -6.65
N SER A 222 -41.76 -38.62 -5.66
CA SER A 222 -42.79 -39.65 -5.86
C SER A 222 -44.19 -39.02 -5.75
N SER A 223 -44.92 -39.14 -6.84
CA SER A 223 -46.34 -38.90 -7.04
C SER A 223 -47.26 -39.87 -6.28
N GLY A 224 -48.46 -39.40 -5.93
CA GLY A 224 -49.61 -40.19 -5.46
C GLY A 224 -49.80 -40.10 -3.94
N THR A 225 -50.98 -40.03 -3.35
CA THR A 225 -52.36 -40.32 -3.79
C THR A 225 -53.29 -39.72 -2.72
N TRP A 226 -54.41 -39.13 -3.13
CA TRP A 226 -55.45 -38.64 -2.22
C TRP A 226 -56.38 -39.78 -1.78
N PRO A 227 -56.76 -39.86 -0.48
CA PRO A 227 -58.01 -40.50 -0.09
C PRO A 227 -59.02 -39.47 0.43
N GLN A 228 -60.08 -39.37 -0.37
CA GLN A 228 -61.50 -39.16 -0.07
C GLN A 228 -61.92 -39.13 1.42
N VAL A 229 -62.61 -38.05 1.82
CA VAL A 229 -63.30 -37.90 3.11
C VAL A 229 -64.83 -37.91 2.87
N PRO A 230 -65.64 -38.69 3.60
CA PRO A 230 -67.09 -38.65 3.53
C PRO A 230 -67.71 -37.59 4.49
N PRO A 231 -68.94 -37.11 4.23
CA PRO A 231 -69.51 -35.96 4.92
C PRO A 231 -70.40 -36.33 6.10
N GLY A 232 -70.36 -35.51 7.16
CA GLY A 232 -71.49 -35.33 8.08
C GLY A 232 -71.17 -35.55 9.56
N GLN A 233 -71.02 -34.46 10.31
CA GLN A 233 -71.73 -34.20 11.59
C GLN A 233 -71.34 -32.83 12.18
N PRO A 234 -72.26 -32.10 12.82
CA PRO A 234 -71.99 -30.79 13.40
C PRO A 234 -71.72 -30.82 14.90
N ALA A 235 -71.06 -29.76 15.37
CA ALA A 235 -71.02 -29.20 16.72
C ALA A 235 -70.19 -29.93 17.80
N ALA A 236 -69.23 -29.21 18.40
CA ALA A 236 -69.48 -28.41 19.61
C ALA A 236 -68.19 -27.71 20.06
N ALA A 237 -68.37 -26.49 20.57
CA ALA A 237 -67.31 -25.61 21.06
C ALA A 237 -66.59 -26.20 22.28
N GLN A 238 -65.25 -26.22 22.25
CA GLN A 238 -64.43 -26.28 23.45
C GLN A 238 -63.22 -25.33 23.30
N SER A 239 -63.14 -24.41 24.24
CA SER A 239 -62.07 -23.44 24.45
C SER A 239 -60.76 -24.11 24.89
N PRO A 240 -59.59 -23.73 24.35
CA PRO A 240 -58.32 -24.28 24.81
C PRO A 240 -57.83 -23.54 26.07
N THR A 241 -57.72 -24.27 27.17
CA THR A 241 -56.92 -23.89 28.34
C THR A 241 -55.44 -23.99 28.00
N VAL A 242 -54.76 -22.85 27.92
CA VAL A 242 -53.30 -22.75 27.75
C VAL A 242 -52.63 -23.01 29.11
N GLN A 243 -51.86 -24.09 29.20
CA GLN A 243 -50.91 -24.33 30.28
C GLN A 243 -49.68 -23.41 30.11
N PRO A 244 -49.15 -22.80 31.18
CA PRO A 244 -47.91 -22.04 31.11
C PRO A 244 -46.69 -22.98 30.98
N PRO A 245 -45.69 -22.67 30.13
CA PRO A 245 -44.47 -23.45 30.04
C PRO A 245 -43.55 -23.22 31.25
N SER A 246 -43.00 -24.31 31.77
CA SER A 246 -41.97 -24.34 32.80
C SER A 246 -40.68 -23.61 32.36
N PRO A 247 -39.95 -22.96 33.27
CA PRO A 247 -38.70 -22.27 32.94
C PRO A 247 -37.58 -23.27 32.63
N ALA A 248 -37.00 -23.15 31.44
CA ALA A 248 -35.81 -23.87 31.02
C ALA A 248 -34.58 -23.35 31.77
N ALA A 249 -33.75 -24.28 32.26
CA ALA A 249 -32.48 -24.01 32.90
C ALA A 249 -31.45 -23.39 31.92
N PRO A 250 -30.58 -22.47 32.37
CA PRO A 250 -29.57 -21.86 31.52
C PRO A 250 -28.47 -22.86 31.14
N SER A 251 -28.20 -22.96 29.84
CA SER A 251 -27.07 -23.71 29.29
C SER A 251 -25.75 -22.96 29.58
N PRO A 252 -24.65 -23.67 29.93
CA PRO A 252 -23.36 -23.04 30.16
C PRO A 252 -22.74 -22.53 28.85
N THR A 253 -22.38 -21.25 28.83
CA THR A 253 -21.61 -20.59 27.78
C THR A 253 -20.21 -21.21 27.63
N PRO A 254 -19.74 -21.51 26.41
CA PRO A 254 -18.34 -21.87 26.20
C PRO A 254 -17.46 -20.63 26.36
N ALA A 255 -16.44 -20.75 27.22
CA ALA A 255 -15.44 -19.73 27.45
C ALA A 255 -14.65 -19.45 26.16
N VAL A 256 -14.80 -18.23 25.63
CA VAL A 256 -13.99 -17.70 24.53
C VAL A 256 -12.67 -17.23 25.13
N ASN A 257 -11.59 -17.91 24.75
CA ASN A 257 -10.22 -17.63 25.18
C ASN A 257 -9.64 -16.48 24.33
N PRO A 258 -9.35 -15.29 24.88
CA PRO A 258 -8.84 -14.16 24.10
C PRO A 258 -7.31 -14.18 24.13
N GLN A 259 -6.69 -15.08 23.37
CA GLN A 259 -5.23 -15.09 23.23
C GLN A 259 -4.81 -15.43 21.80
N ALA A 260 -5.14 -14.53 20.87
CA ALA A 260 -4.65 -14.60 19.49
C ALA A 260 -4.60 -13.19 18.89
N ALA A 261 -3.68 -12.33 19.38
CA ALA A 261 -3.22 -11.14 18.65
C ALA A 261 -2.04 -10.43 19.37
N GLN A 262 -0.96 -11.12 19.73
CA GLN A 262 0.32 -10.47 20.02
C GLN A 262 1.48 -11.33 19.49
N GLY A 263 1.95 -11.01 18.29
CA GLY A 263 3.10 -11.65 17.64
C GLY A 263 4.42 -11.06 18.13
N GLY A 264 4.71 -11.22 19.41
CA GLY A 264 6.04 -10.99 19.98
C GLY A 264 6.35 -12.14 20.94
N LEU A 265 7.23 -13.06 20.54
CA LEU A 265 7.63 -14.17 21.40
C LEU A 265 8.42 -13.59 22.60
N PRO A 266 8.00 -13.86 23.85
CA PRO A 266 8.77 -13.46 25.02
C PRO A 266 10.06 -14.28 25.08
N ILE A 267 11.21 -13.60 25.09
CA ILE A 267 12.50 -14.26 25.31
C ILE A 267 12.51 -14.81 26.74
N ASP A 268 12.58 -16.13 26.87
CA ASP A 268 12.58 -16.80 28.17
C ASP A 268 13.95 -16.64 28.86
N MET A 269 14.01 -15.68 29.78
CA MET A 269 15.19 -15.35 30.59
C MET A 269 15.69 -16.52 31.47
N ASN A 270 14.90 -17.58 31.68
CA ASN A 270 15.35 -18.76 32.42
C ASN A 270 16.28 -19.68 31.61
N LEU A 271 16.22 -19.66 30.28
CA LEU A 271 17.13 -20.45 29.43
C LEU A 271 18.57 -19.89 29.45
N LEU A 272 18.71 -18.57 29.62
CA LEU A 272 19.98 -17.87 29.77
C LEU A 272 20.74 -18.26 31.05
N GLN A 273 20.03 -18.62 32.13
CA GLN A 273 20.67 -18.95 33.42
C GLN A 273 21.22 -20.38 33.49
N LYS A 274 20.79 -21.31 32.63
CA LYS A 274 21.16 -22.73 32.71
C LYS A 274 22.35 -23.15 31.83
N ARG A 275 22.90 -22.26 30.99
CA ARG A 275 24.05 -22.56 30.12
C ARG A 275 25.11 -21.46 30.21
N PRO A 276 26.00 -21.47 31.24
CA PRO A 276 26.91 -20.35 31.52
C PRO A 276 28.03 -20.10 30.50
N ASN A 277 28.05 -20.79 29.35
CA ASN A 277 29.11 -20.68 28.34
C ASN A 277 28.58 -20.52 26.91
N ILE A 278 27.29 -20.19 26.72
CA ILE A 278 26.78 -19.88 25.38
C ILE A 278 27.27 -18.48 24.99
N THR A 279 27.91 -18.39 23.82
CA THR A 279 28.28 -17.10 23.25
C THR A 279 27.00 -16.38 22.79
N ILE A 280 26.98 -15.06 22.95
CA ILE A 280 25.81 -14.26 22.56
C ILE A 280 25.49 -14.40 21.06
N GLY A 281 26.50 -14.62 20.23
CA GLY A 281 26.34 -14.91 18.80
C GLY A 281 25.49 -16.17 18.56
N THR A 282 25.83 -17.28 19.21
CA THR A 282 25.06 -18.53 19.09
C THR A 282 23.62 -18.35 19.57
N LEU A 283 23.40 -17.60 20.65
CA LEU A 283 22.04 -17.36 21.16
C LEU A 283 21.19 -16.52 20.20
N LEU A 284 21.78 -15.50 19.57
CA LEU A 284 21.07 -14.66 18.60
C LEU A 284 20.76 -15.43 17.30
N THR A 285 21.64 -16.35 16.88
CA THR A 285 21.38 -17.26 15.76
C THR A 285 20.31 -18.30 16.10
N GLU A 286 20.36 -18.92 17.29
CA GLU A 286 19.35 -19.88 17.77
C GLU A 286 17.96 -19.24 17.93
N ALA A 287 17.90 -17.95 18.28
CA ALA A 287 16.67 -17.18 18.36
C ALA A 287 16.18 -16.65 17.00
N GLU A 288 16.86 -16.98 15.90
CA GLU A 288 16.58 -16.49 14.54
C GLU A 288 16.55 -14.95 14.41
N LEU A 289 17.17 -14.24 15.35
CA LEU A 289 17.27 -12.77 15.31
C LEU A 289 18.34 -12.29 14.34
N ILE A 290 19.37 -13.12 14.11
CA ILE A 290 20.41 -12.91 13.11
C ILE A 290 20.68 -14.21 12.35
N THR A 291 21.18 -14.09 11.13
CA THR A 291 21.60 -15.25 10.33
C THR A 291 23.08 -15.58 10.58
N GLU A 292 23.48 -16.84 10.37
CA GLU A 292 24.89 -17.26 10.50
C GLU A 292 25.86 -16.41 9.64
N PRO A 293 25.53 -16.03 8.39
CA PRO A 293 26.36 -15.09 7.62
C PRO A 293 26.52 -13.72 8.30
N THR A 294 25.48 -13.22 8.97
CA THR A 294 25.52 -11.95 9.72
C THR A 294 26.43 -12.05 10.94
N LEU A 295 26.43 -13.20 11.62
CA LEU A 295 27.35 -13.46 12.72
C LEU A 295 28.81 -13.50 12.26
N GLN A 296 29.10 -14.22 11.17
CA GLN A 296 30.46 -14.28 10.58
C GLN A 296 30.94 -12.89 10.14
N ALA A 297 30.06 -12.09 9.53
CA ALA A 297 30.31 -10.70 9.18
C ALA A 297 30.65 -9.83 10.41
N ALA A 298 29.88 -9.96 11.49
CA ALA A 298 30.11 -9.23 12.73
C ALA A 298 31.48 -9.55 13.36
N LEU A 299 31.85 -10.83 13.38
CA LEU A 299 33.16 -11.28 13.88
C LEU A 299 34.31 -10.72 13.04
N LYS A 300 34.15 -10.72 11.70
CA LYS A 300 35.15 -10.15 10.80
C LYS A 300 35.32 -8.65 10.97
N ILE A 301 34.23 -7.90 11.13
CA ILE A 301 34.28 -6.45 11.45
C ILE A 301 34.96 -6.24 12.80
N GLN A 302 34.64 -7.06 13.80
CA GLN A 302 35.26 -6.98 15.12
C GLN A 302 36.78 -7.15 15.04
N ASP A 303 37.26 -8.10 14.23
CA ASP A 303 38.69 -8.30 13.98
C ASP A 303 39.34 -7.10 13.29
N LEU A 304 38.67 -6.49 12.31
CA LEU A 304 39.16 -5.30 11.62
C LEU A 304 39.25 -4.06 12.53
N VAL A 305 38.27 -3.90 13.43
CA VAL A 305 38.29 -2.85 14.44
C VAL A 305 39.40 -3.09 15.45
N ARG A 306 39.56 -4.34 15.92
CA ARG A 306 40.63 -4.74 16.84
C ARG A 306 42.02 -4.57 16.23
N ALA A 307 42.16 -4.81 14.92
CA ALA A 307 43.40 -4.56 14.17
C ALA A 307 43.67 -3.07 13.90
N GLY A 308 42.78 -2.16 14.32
CA GLY A 308 42.88 -0.72 14.05
C GLY A 308 42.73 -0.36 12.57
N ARG A 309 42.24 -1.30 11.75
CA ARG A 309 42.01 -1.10 10.32
C ARG A 309 40.68 -0.42 10.06
N LEU A 310 39.70 -0.62 10.94
CA LEU A 310 38.36 -0.05 10.81
C LEU A 310 38.02 0.75 12.07
N THR A 311 37.39 1.91 11.91
CA THR A 311 36.95 2.71 13.06
C THR A 311 35.71 2.09 13.73
N SER A 312 35.64 2.15 15.06
CA SER A 312 34.48 1.64 15.81
C SER A 312 33.17 2.35 15.45
N SER A 313 33.23 3.59 14.96
CA SER A 313 32.07 4.33 14.47
C SER A 313 31.54 3.82 13.13
N ARG A 314 32.41 3.29 12.26
CA ARG A 314 32.05 2.81 10.92
C ARG A 314 31.57 1.36 10.92
N ALA A 315 32.09 0.54 11.83
CA ALA A 315 31.69 -0.84 12.04
C ALA A 315 30.16 -1.11 12.03
N PRO A 316 29.31 -0.39 12.78
CA PRO A 316 27.86 -0.63 12.76
C PRO A 316 27.19 -0.27 11.43
N GLU A 317 27.76 0.65 10.66
CA GLU A 317 27.19 1.05 9.35
C GLU A 317 27.44 -0.02 8.29
N ILE A 318 28.65 -0.59 8.26
CA ILE A 318 29.01 -1.69 7.36
C ILE A 318 28.17 -2.93 7.67
N LEU A 319 27.95 -3.22 8.96
CA LEU A 319 27.12 -4.36 9.37
C LEU A 319 25.65 -4.18 8.93
N LYS A 320 25.11 -2.96 9.01
CA LYS A 320 23.77 -2.63 8.50
C LYS A 320 23.67 -2.79 6.99
N LEU A 321 24.69 -2.31 6.26
CA LEU A 321 24.77 -2.45 4.81
C LEU A 321 24.81 -3.92 4.40
N PHE A 322 25.67 -4.72 5.02
CA PHE A 322 25.77 -6.17 4.79
C PHE A 322 24.42 -6.87 5.02
N PHE A 323 23.74 -6.57 6.14
CA PHE A 323 22.43 -7.16 6.42
C PHE A 323 21.37 -6.77 5.38
N SER A 324 21.42 -5.53 4.87
CA SER A 324 20.44 -5.03 3.90
C SER A 324 20.65 -5.53 2.46
N MET A 325 21.88 -5.82 2.06
CA MET A 325 22.23 -6.08 0.67
C MET A 325 22.73 -7.51 0.41
N GLY A 326 23.18 -8.23 1.44
CA GLY A 326 23.51 -9.67 1.37
C GLY A 326 24.71 -10.04 0.49
N ALA A 327 25.54 -9.09 0.05
CA ALA A 327 26.78 -9.38 -0.66
C ALA A 327 27.92 -9.69 0.31
N ALA A 328 29.12 -9.97 -0.21
CA ALA A 328 30.29 -10.25 0.60
C ALA A 328 30.66 -8.99 1.43
N ILE A 329 31.10 -9.17 2.67
CA ILE A 329 31.37 -8.03 3.56
C ILE A 329 32.52 -7.14 3.07
N GLU A 330 33.41 -7.75 2.28
CA GLU A 330 34.52 -7.10 1.60
C GLU A 330 34.07 -6.03 0.61
N ASP A 331 32.87 -6.17 0.03
CA ASP A 331 32.33 -5.25 -0.96
C ASP A 331 31.88 -3.91 -0.32
N TYR A 332 31.74 -3.88 1.00
CA TYR A 332 31.28 -2.70 1.76
C TYR A 332 32.40 -2.01 2.54
N ILE A 333 33.62 -2.54 2.48
CA ILE A 333 34.78 -1.94 3.14
C ILE A 333 35.52 -1.12 2.10
N ASP A 334 35.24 0.18 2.05
CA ASP A 334 35.94 1.07 1.14
C ASP A 334 37.42 1.20 1.55
N PRO A 335 38.37 1.21 0.58
CA PRO A 335 39.79 1.45 0.85
C PRO A 335 40.08 2.76 1.62
N SER A 336 39.17 3.73 1.55
CA SER A 336 39.24 4.99 2.29
C SER A 336 38.78 4.89 3.76
N ASP A 337 37.99 3.86 4.11
CA ASP A 337 37.55 3.63 5.49
C ASP A 337 38.67 3.03 6.35
N PHE A 338 39.76 2.58 5.73
CA PHE A 338 40.97 2.25 6.44
C PHE A 338 41.59 3.50 7.03
N VAL A 339 41.70 3.53 8.36
CA VAL A 339 42.46 4.58 9.06
C VAL A 339 43.86 4.56 8.45
N ALA A 340 44.17 5.60 7.67
CA ALA A 340 45.49 5.78 7.09
C ALA A 340 46.48 5.80 8.25
N ASN A 341 47.13 4.66 8.47
CA ASN A 341 48.01 4.44 9.58
C ASN A 341 49.22 5.34 9.32
N LYS A 342 49.15 6.57 9.85
CA LYS A 342 50.21 7.57 9.72
C LYS A 342 51.39 7.02 10.50
N ALA A 343 52.27 6.34 9.78
CA ALA A 343 53.49 5.78 10.32
C ALA A 343 54.33 6.92 10.92
N GLY A 344 54.57 6.84 12.23
CA GLY A 344 55.45 7.75 12.98
C GLY A 344 55.22 7.59 14.48
N GLY A 345 55.86 6.57 15.08
CA GLY A 345 55.58 6.13 16.44
C GLY A 345 56.33 6.82 17.58
N LYS A 346 56.05 6.26 18.78
CA LYS A 346 56.79 6.26 20.06
C LYS A 346 56.65 7.44 21.05
N SER A 347 56.27 7.01 22.27
CA SER A 347 56.73 7.47 23.59
C SER A 347 55.91 8.51 24.35
N GLU A 348 55.21 8.00 25.36
CA GLU A 348 54.87 8.69 26.60
C GLU A 348 56.12 8.69 27.51
N ALA A 349 56.66 9.88 27.83
CA ALA A 349 57.23 10.28 29.13
C ALA A 349 58.23 11.47 29.00
N ALA A 350 58.07 12.43 29.91
CA ALA A 350 58.99 13.51 30.32
C ALA A 350 59.02 14.84 29.52
N ARG A 351 58.24 15.81 30.05
CA ARG A 351 58.69 17.13 30.59
C ARG A 351 59.66 18.00 29.75
N SER A 352 59.14 19.08 29.14
CA SER A 352 59.53 20.49 29.42
C SER A 352 58.98 21.49 28.38
N GLU A 353 58.22 22.48 28.87
CA GLU A 353 58.20 23.92 28.56
C GLU A 353 58.21 24.52 27.12
N PRO A 354 57.69 25.77 26.97
CA PRO A 354 57.03 26.23 25.76
C PRO A 354 57.91 27.17 24.90
N ALA A 355 57.75 27.10 23.58
CA ALA A 355 58.29 28.12 22.68
C ALA A 355 57.38 28.39 21.48
N LYS A 356 56.80 29.61 21.53
CA LYS A 356 56.56 30.56 20.44
C LYS A 356 55.92 30.08 19.14
N VAL A 357 54.65 30.47 19.06
CA VAL A 357 53.89 30.81 17.85
C VAL A 357 54.68 31.77 16.95
N GLN A 358 54.78 31.41 15.67
CA GLN A 358 54.93 32.37 14.57
C GLN A 358 54.11 31.88 13.36
N PRO A 359 53.24 32.72 12.78
CA PRO A 359 52.43 32.37 11.63
C PRO A 359 53.15 32.75 10.34
N GLN A 360 53.05 31.93 9.28
CA GLN A 360 53.28 32.42 7.93
C GLN A 360 52.30 31.86 6.89
N PRO A 361 52.05 32.65 5.82
CA PRO A 361 50.82 32.65 5.04
C PRO A 361 51.03 32.28 3.56
N GLY A 362 49.94 31.91 2.89
CA GLY A 362 49.90 31.66 1.43
C GLY A 362 50.40 30.26 1.07
N GLN A 363 49.75 29.46 0.23
CA GLN A 363 48.86 29.67 -0.91
C GLN A 363 48.17 28.30 -1.20
N PRO A 364 47.41 28.12 -2.28
CA PRO A 364 46.22 28.84 -2.72
C PRO A 364 45.03 27.88 -2.92
N ALA A 365 43.82 28.43 -2.83
CA ALA A 365 42.59 27.76 -3.22
C ALA A 365 42.52 27.56 -4.75
N ALA A 366 42.18 26.35 -5.20
CA ALA A 366 41.51 26.03 -6.48
C ALA A 366 41.12 24.53 -6.49
N PRO A 367 40.18 24.09 -7.34
CA PRO A 367 38.76 24.45 -7.38
C PRO A 367 37.87 23.19 -7.23
N ALA A 368 36.56 23.43 -7.23
CA ALA A 368 35.47 22.45 -7.16
C ALA A 368 35.78 21.08 -7.79
N ALA A 369 35.62 20.04 -6.97
CA ALA A 369 35.62 18.65 -7.39
C ALA A 369 34.55 18.43 -8.47
N ALA A 370 35.01 18.16 -9.69
CA ALA A 370 34.23 17.57 -10.74
C ALA A 370 33.67 16.23 -10.23
N GLN A 371 32.35 16.10 -10.24
CA GLN A 371 31.65 14.86 -9.92
C GLN A 371 32.08 13.78 -10.92
N ALA A 372 32.56 12.65 -10.42
CA ALA A 372 32.82 11.46 -11.21
C ALA A 372 31.53 11.04 -11.97
N PRO A 373 31.63 10.50 -13.19
CA PRO A 373 30.47 10.08 -13.97
C PRO A 373 29.65 9.04 -13.19
N PRO A 374 28.31 9.15 -13.18
CA PRO A 374 27.45 8.21 -12.47
C PRO A 374 27.62 6.79 -13.03
N SER A 375 27.70 5.80 -12.14
CA SER A 375 27.84 4.40 -12.53
C SER A 375 26.66 3.95 -13.41
N PRO A 376 26.88 3.04 -14.38
CA PRO A 376 25.86 2.64 -15.37
C PRO A 376 24.58 2.10 -14.73
N GLN A 377 24.69 1.41 -13.60
CA GLN A 377 23.54 0.90 -12.83
C GLN A 377 22.59 2.02 -12.37
N VAL A 378 23.12 3.18 -11.97
CA VAL A 378 22.29 4.30 -11.50
C VAL A 378 21.47 4.90 -12.65
N ILE A 379 22.03 4.89 -13.86
CA ILE A 379 21.35 5.38 -15.07
C ILE A 379 20.22 4.43 -15.44
N GLU A 380 20.46 3.11 -15.37
CA GLU A 380 19.46 2.07 -15.67
C GLU A 380 18.28 2.12 -14.69
N LEU A 381 18.54 2.26 -13.38
CA LEU A 381 17.46 2.42 -12.40
C LEU A 381 16.65 3.69 -12.66
N ARG A 382 17.29 4.80 -13.05
CA ARG A 382 16.57 6.05 -13.35
C ARG A 382 15.60 5.88 -14.52
N GLN A 383 15.99 5.16 -15.57
CA GLN A 383 15.11 4.87 -16.70
C GLN A 383 13.95 3.96 -16.30
N ALA A 384 14.20 2.95 -15.47
CA ALA A 384 13.15 2.08 -14.94
C ALA A 384 12.12 2.88 -14.12
N PHE A 385 12.56 3.82 -13.28
CA PHE A 385 11.63 4.69 -12.54
C PHE A 385 10.82 5.62 -13.43
N ASP A 386 11.42 6.20 -14.47
CA ASP A 386 10.69 7.04 -15.44
C ASP A 386 9.58 6.23 -16.15
N LEU A 387 9.87 4.98 -16.52
CA LEU A 387 8.87 4.08 -17.10
C LEU A 387 7.75 3.72 -16.11
N LEU A 388 8.08 3.46 -14.85
CA LEU A 388 7.08 3.16 -13.81
C LEU A 388 6.16 4.36 -13.51
N ILE A 389 6.69 5.59 -13.60
CA ILE A 389 5.89 6.82 -13.48
C ILE A 389 4.97 6.97 -14.69
N LYS A 390 5.50 6.79 -15.91
CA LYS A 390 4.70 6.86 -17.14
C LYS A 390 3.62 5.79 -17.19
N SER A 391 3.87 4.61 -16.63
CA SER A 391 2.86 3.56 -16.52
C SER A 391 1.86 3.78 -15.39
N SER A 392 1.95 4.90 -14.64
CA SER A 392 1.12 5.23 -13.48
C SER A 392 1.16 4.18 -12.36
N LEU A 393 2.24 3.38 -12.29
CA LEU A 393 2.48 2.41 -11.21
C LEU A 393 3.21 3.05 -10.03
N LEU A 394 3.94 4.13 -10.29
CA LEU A 394 4.53 5.00 -9.27
C LEU A 394 4.13 6.45 -9.55
N THR A 395 4.01 7.25 -8.48
CA THR A 395 3.87 8.70 -8.59
C THR A 395 5.20 9.40 -8.29
N GLU A 396 5.33 10.66 -8.70
CA GLU A 396 6.50 11.47 -8.32
C GLU A 396 6.63 11.62 -6.80
N ASP A 397 5.52 11.64 -6.08
CA ASP A 397 5.50 11.78 -4.63
C ASP A 397 5.98 10.50 -3.92
N ASP A 398 5.73 9.32 -4.50
CA ASP A 398 6.32 8.06 -4.02
C ASP A 398 7.86 8.12 -4.12
N ILE A 399 8.40 8.66 -5.21
CA ILE A 399 9.84 8.84 -5.40
C ILE A 399 10.42 9.88 -4.42
N LYS A 400 9.70 10.98 -4.16
CA LYS A 400 10.12 11.97 -3.15
C LYS A 400 10.15 11.35 -1.76
N THR A 401 9.09 10.64 -1.39
CA THR A 401 8.98 9.95 -0.09
C THR A 401 10.10 8.91 0.08
N ALA A 402 10.33 8.08 -0.93
CA ALA A 402 11.41 7.09 -0.90
C ALA A 402 12.80 7.76 -0.85
N ASN A 403 13.00 8.92 -1.46
CA ASN A 403 14.21 9.74 -1.30
C ASN A 403 14.39 10.28 0.12
N GLU A 404 13.33 10.72 0.78
CA GLU A 404 13.41 11.17 2.17
C GLU A 404 13.74 10.02 3.11
N VAL A 405 13.10 8.86 2.92
CA VAL A 405 13.40 7.64 3.66
C VAL A 405 14.86 7.24 3.45
N ARG A 406 15.33 7.25 2.20
CA ARG A 406 16.74 7.00 1.86
C ARG A 406 17.69 7.97 2.55
N LYS A 407 17.36 9.26 2.61
CA LYS A 407 18.20 10.27 3.29
C LYS A 407 18.26 10.06 4.80
N LYS A 408 17.14 9.64 5.41
CA LYS A 408 17.03 9.45 6.87
C LYS A 408 17.61 8.12 7.35
N HIS A 409 17.34 7.05 6.62
CA HIS A 409 17.66 5.69 7.03
C HIS A 409 18.77 5.03 6.20
N GLY A 410 19.17 5.64 5.09
CA GLY A 410 20.00 4.98 4.07
C GLY A 410 19.21 3.95 3.28
N GLY A 411 19.93 3.15 2.49
CA GLY A 411 19.38 2.03 1.73
C GLY A 411 19.06 2.33 0.26
N ASP A 412 18.79 1.26 -0.49
CA ASP A 412 18.50 1.35 -1.91
C ASP A 412 17.07 1.80 -2.17
N MET A 413 16.91 2.73 -3.11
CA MET A 413 15.60 3.26 -3.54
C MET A 413 14.63 2.12 -3.93
N ARG A 414 15.16 1.11 -4.62
CA ARG A 414 14.42 -0.09 -5.02
C ARG A 414 13.85 -0.82 -3.82
N ASN A 415 14.68 -1.10 -2.81
CA ASN A 415 14.28 -1.87 -1.64
C ASN A 415 13.29 -1.07 -0.78
N ILE A 416 13.46 0.24 -0.70
CA ILE A 416 12.53 1.14 0.01
C ILE A 416 11.14 1.10 -0.66
N LEU A 417 11.06 1.22 -1.99
CA LEU A 417 9.79 1.18 -2.71
C LEU A 417 9.11 -0.20 -2.65
N GLN A 418 9.91 -1.27 -2.66
CA GLN A 418 9.40 -2.64 -2.49
C GLN A 418 8.89 -2.88 -1.07
N ALA A 419 9.64 -2.46 -0.05
CA ALA A 419 9.24 -2.59 1.35
C ALA A 419 7.99 -1.75 1.68
N ALA A 420 7.83 -0.60 1.04
CA ALA A 420 6.63 0.22 1.13
C ALA A 420 5.41 -0.38 0.40
N GLY A 421 5.58 -1.50 -0.31
CA GLY A 421 4.51 -2.17 -1.06
C GLY A 421 4.03 -1.39 -2.29
N LYS A 422 4.79 -0.38 -2.74
CA LYS A 422 4.42 0.47 -3.89
C LYS A 422 4.64 -0.23 -5.22
N VAL A 423 5.72 -1.00 -5.31
CA VAL A 423 6.03 -1.83 -6.49
C VAL A 423 6.51 -3.19 -6.02
N ASP A 424 5.98 -4.25 -6.64
CA ASP A 424 6.39 -5.62 -6.41
C ASP A 424 7.73 -5.94 -7.08
N SER A 425 8.44 -6.96 -6.55
CA SER A 425 9.80 -7.27 -7.00
C SER A 425 9.87 -7.71 -8.47
N LYS A 426 8.84 -8.43 -8.95
CA LYS A 426 8.74 -8.87 -10.34
C LYS A 426 8.50 -7.68 -11.28
N THR A 427 7.57 -6.78 -10.96
CA THR A 427 7.34 -5.56 -11.75
C THR A 427 8.56 -4.65 -11.78
N MET A 428 9.29 -4.53 -10.68
CA MET A 428 10.55 -3.77 -10.67
C MET A 428 11.59 -4.35 -11.62
N GLN A 429 11.77 -5.68 -11.62
CA GLN A 429 12.69 -6.32 -12.55
C GLN A 429 12.22 -6.17 -14.01
N ALA A 430 10.92 -6.28 -14.25
CA ALA A 430 10.34 -6.03 -15.57
C ALA A 430 10.61 -4.60 -16.04
N ALA A 431 10.53 -3.60 -15.16
CA ALA A 431 10.81 -2.20 -15.50
C ALA A 431 12.28 -1.97 -15.90
N ILE A 432 13.23 -2.62 -15.22
CA ILE A 432 14.65 -2.56 -15.58
C ILE A 432 14.86 -3.15 -16.98
N ILE A 433 14.26 -4.30 -17.27
CA ILE A 433 14.32 -4.95 -18.58
C ILE A 433 13.72 -4.05 -19.67
N CYS A 434 12.54 -3.48 -19.43
CA CYS A 434 11.90 -2.53 -20.34
C CYS A 434 12.80 -1.32 -20.61
N GLY A 435 13.49 -0.78 -19.59
CA GLY A 435 14.42 0.32 -19.73
C GLY A 435 15.55 0.02 -20.73
N HIS A 436 16.14 -1.18 -20.66
CA HIS A 436 17.16 -1.61 -21.62
C HIS A 436 16.59 -1.77 -23.03
N LEU A 437 15.41 -2.39 -23.17
CA LEU A 437 14.78 -2.60 -24.48
C LEU A 437 14.39 -1.29 -25.17
N VAL A 438 13.96 -0.28 -24.42
CA VAL A 438 13.70 1.06 -24.94
C VAL A 438 14.99 1.74 -25.38
N LYS A 439 16.06 1.63 -24.58
CA LYS A 439 17.37 2.20 -24.90
C LYS A 439 17.95 1.62 -26.19
N ASP A 440 17.76 0.33 -26.41
CA ASP A 440 18.21 -0.38 -27.61
C ASP A 440 17.22 -0.24 -28.79
N ASN A 441 16.11 0.49 -28.62
CA ASN A 441 15.01 0.65 -29.58
C ASN A 441 14.39 -0.68 -30.05
N LEU A 442 14.51 -1.74 -29.24
CA LEU A 442 13.90 -3.04 -29.51
C LEU A 442 12.41 -3.07 -29.17
N MET A 443 11.95 -2.15 -28.32
CA MET A 443 10.56 -2.06 -27.88
C MET A 443 10.15 -0.59 -27.71
N LYS A 444 8.93 -0.25 -28.12
CA LYS A 444 8.39 1.11 -27.94
C LYS A 444 8.00 1.33 -26.49
N VAL A 445 8.15 2.57 -26.01
CA VAL A 445 7.77 3.00 -24.65
C VAL A 445 6.33 2.58 -24.30
N GLU A 446 5.38 2.79 -25.21
CA GLU A 446 3.97 2.41 -25.03
C GLU A 446 3.77 0.90 -24.81
N GLN A 447 4.52 0.07 -25.53
CA GLN A 447 4.45 -1.39 -25.35
C GLN A 447 5.02 -1.80 -24.00
N CYS A 448 6.11 -1.15 -23.56
CA CYS A 448 6.64 -1.35 -22.22
C CYS A 448 5.63 -0.95 -21.13
N ILE A 449 4.90 0.16 -21.31
CA ILE A 449 3.86 0.60 -20.37
C ILE A 449 2.75 -0.47 -20.23
N ILE A 450 2.30 -1.03 -21.34
CA ILE A 450 1.26 -2.09 -21.34
C ILE A 450 1.80 -3.36 -20.66
N ALA A 451 3.02 -3.79 -21.01
CA ALA A 451 3.64 -4.97 -20.41
C ALA A 451 3.85 -4.81 -18.89
N LEU A 452 4.23 -3.61 -18.43
CA LEU A 452 4.40 -3.32 -16.99
C LEU A 452 3.08 -3.34 -16.22
N ASN A 453 2.03 -2.74 -16.78
CA ASN A 453 0.69 -2.82 -16.19
C ASN A 453 0.18 -4.26 -16.09
N TYR A 454 0.49 -5.08 -17.10
CA TYR A 454 0.18 -6.51 -17.06
C TYR A 454 0.96 -7.25 -15.96
N CYS A 455 2.29 -7.03 -15.87
CA CYS A 455 3.13 -7.61 -14.82
C CYS A 455 2.62 -7.27 -13.42
N SER A 456 2.21 -6.02 -13.20
CA SER A 456 1.69 -5.57 -11.90
C SER A 456 0.36 -6.23 -11.53
N ARG A 457 -0.58 -6.33 -12.48
CA ARG A 457 -1.91 -6.92 -12.24
C ARG A 457 -1.87 -8.43 -12.07
N SER A 458 -1.09 -9.13 -12.89
CA SER A 458 -1.01 -10.59 -12.90
C SER A 458 0.08 -11.14 -11.97
N ARG A 459 0.96 -10.27 -11.41
CA ARG A 459 2.10 -10.65 -10.57
C ARG A 459 3.05 -11.67 -11.24
N VAL A 460 3.21 -11.52 -12.55
CA VAL A 460 4.07 -12.35 -13.41
C VAL A 460 5.35 -11.60 -13.78
N GLY A 461 6.38 -12.33 -14.22
CA GLY A 461 7.61 -11.73 -14.73
C GLY A 461 7.42 -11.19 -16.16
N PHE A 462 8.38 -10.38 -16.64
CA PHE A 462 8.33 -9.83 -18.00
C PHE A 462 8.23 -10.92 -19.08
N ASP A 463 9.02 -11.99 -18.98
CA ASP A 463 9.06 -13.03 -20.01
C ASP A 463 7.74 -13.82 -20.11
N GLU A 464 7.06 -14.02 -18.98
CA GLU A 464 5.74 -14.66 -18.87
C GLU A 464 4.64 -13.73 -19.38
N ALA A 465 4.70 -12.44 -19.03
CA ALA A 465 3.79 -11.42 -19.57
C ALA A 465 3.84 -11.33 -21.09
N MET A 466 5.04 -11.40 -21.70
CA MET A 466 5.18 -11.38 -23.15
C MET A 466 4.56 -12.60 -23.83
N GLU A 467 4.64 -13.77 -23.19
CA GLU A 467 4.03 -15.01 -23.68
C GLU A 467 2.49 -14.96 -23.62
N GLU A 468 1.94 -14.46 -22.52
CA GLU A 468 0.49 -14.31 -22.32
C GLU A 468 -0.13 -13.20 -23.19
N LEU A 469 0.61 -12.12 -23.46
CA LEU A 469 0.20 -11.08 -24.42
C LEU A 469 0.36 -11.51 -25.89
N HIS A 470 0.91 -12.70 -26.14
CA HIS A 470 1.27 -13.19 -27.47
C HIS A 470 2.16 -12.21 -28.25
N TRP A 471 3.07 -11.54 -27.54
CA TRP A 471 4.03 -10.62 -28.14
C TRP A 471 5.39 -11.29 -28.30
N GLU A 472 6.09 -10.97 -29.39
CA GLU A 472 7.43 -11.48 -29.64
C GLU A 472 8.39 -10.91 -28.59
N ASN A 473 9.03 -11.79 -27.80
CA ASN A 473 9.95 -11.37 -26.74
C ASN A 473 11.32 -11.02 -27.35
N PRO A 474 11.73 -9.73 -27.36
CA PRO A 474 12.94 -9.29 -28.03
C PRO A 474 14.21 -9.95 -27.47
N ARG A 475 14.18 -10.37 -26.19
CA ARG A 475 15.32 -11.04 -25.52
C ARG A 475 15.50 -12.48 -25.97
N LYS A 476 14.41 -13.14 -26.38
CA LYS A 476 14.47 -14.52 -26.88
C LYS A 476 14.90 -14.54 -28.35
N THR A 477 14.58 -13.49 -29.12
CA THR A 477 14.81 -13.45 -30.56
C THR A 477 16.18 -12.89 -30.96
N THR A 478 16.79 -12.02 -30.14
CA THR A 478 18.15 -11.48 -30.38
C THR A 478 19.29 -12.49 -30.23
N LYS A 479 19.02 -13.74 -29.78
CA LYS A 479 20.02 -14.83 -29.72
C LYS A 479 20.42 -15.43 -31.08
N LYS A 480 20.12 -14.77 -32.20
CA LYS A 480 20.45 -15.23 -33.56
C LYS A 480 21.42 -14.30 -34.29
N PHE A 481 22.53 -13.87 -33.68
CA PHE A 481 23.71 -13.40 -34.43
C PHE A 481 24.99 -13.70 -33.69
#